data_AF-A0A1B9IWX7-F1
#
_entry.id   AF-A0A1B9IWX7-F1
#
_cell.length_a   1.000
_cell.length_b   1.000
_cell.length_c   1.000
_cell.angle_alpha   90.00
_cell.angle_beta   90.00
_cell.angle_gamma   90.00
#
_symmetry.space_group_name_H-M   'P 1'
#
loop_
_entity.id
_entity.type
_entity.pdbx_description
1 polymer ?
#
loop_
_entity_poly.entity_id
_entity_poly.type
_entity_poly.pdbx_seq_one_letter_code
_entity_poly.pdbx_strand_id
1 'polypeptide(L)'
;MTTLPRKKAAPSAGPSQPPPVVKAVKVVADDGAQTIRAQSKKDKTKAANGQDGVDRAGMSKDVVKAVLASPLTVAWPNIPRHLQNATLHALKELVPSEIADYHVSRARCHQREKRKHRKSTRNANGKGVQEKSNDDGQDVEMTEGIRTTSSAGDTATSGVGTKRVSIEPSQDGPAQKKLRLDETGEAEGGGEGVSGSKPVKPEILSHMVLGINEVLKSLESQISDLRIRIMIMGDKLNGVPTTLAGNEKGSNKSYLLPTAPRSPSLSPEPEVEVAKDGDPAKALNQDISPLEFIIVPLLSINPPSLVSPIPQYCATYNTFVYQHNQLAKICKTRLKPGQYEEVVSGAKEEVRVVPLGAVEKEIAELVGLRRVACLGVRSSHPSISLLQNLLPKSILHSPRHSITLPIPTSSLNIHNKAPLTEGAKSTTKVKTPIAGVHYADLHIKGIKTKMPVDNAARKTKRLEEVRKKRVEAKMKKKEMRAKGKQKEKK
;
A
#
# COMPACT_ATOMS: atom_id res chain seq x y z
N MET A 1 -65.36 -13.44 -15.67
CA MET A 1 -64.89 -14.40 -16.70
C MET A 1 -63.67 -15.13 -16.14
N THR A 2 -63.85 -16.43 -16.01
CA THR A 2 -63.05 -17.43 -15.31
C THR A 2 -62.03 -18.01 -16.28
N THR A 3 -60.72 -17.93 -15.99
CA THR A 3 -59.73 -18.81 -16.62
C THR A 3 -58.65 -19.24 -15.63
N LEU A 4 -58.39 -20.55 -15.69
CA LEU A 4 -57.77 -21.45 -14.74
C LEU A 4 -56.24 -21.31 -14.56
N PRO A 5 -55.67 -21.90 -13.48
CA PRO A 5 -54.25 -21.85 -13.16
C PRO A 5 -53.42 -22.89 -13.93
N ARG A 6 -52.20 -22.49 -14.30
CA ARG A 6 -51.21 -23.26 -15.06
C ARG A 6 -50.52 -24.28 -14.17
N LYS A 7 -50.64 -25.57 -14.53
CA LYS A 7 -49.98 -26.73 -13.90
C LYS A 7 -48.46 -26.56 -13.81
N LYS A 8 -47.91 -26.80 -12.62
CA LYS A 8 -46.48 -27.00 -12.36
C LYS A 8 -46.05 -28.35 -12.96
N ALA A 9 -45.04 -28.32 -13.83
CA ALA A 9 -44.35 -29.50 -14.31
C ALA A 9 -43.30 -29.94 -13.26
N ALA A 10 -43.32 -31.22 -12.92
CA ALA A 10 -42.33 -31.86 -12.05
C ALA A 10 -40.99 -32.01 -12.78
N PRO A 11 -39.84 -31.77 -12.13
CA PRO A 11 -38.54 -32.09 -12.72
C PRO A 11 -38.30 -33.61 -12.69
N SER A 12 -38.04 -34.17 -13.86
CA SER A 12 -37.60 -35.54 -14.07
C SER A 12 -36.24 -35.77 -13.40
N ALA A 13 -36.18 -36.71 -12.46
CA ALA A 13 -34.96 -37.21 -11.87
C ALA A 13 -34.15 -37.98 -12.94
N GLY A 14 -33.04 -37.39 -13.38
CA GLY A 14 -32.06 -38.05 -14.23
C GLY A 14 -31.19 -39.05 -13.44
N PRO A 15 -30.62 -40.07 -14.11
CA PRO A 15 -29.90 -41.16 -13.46
C PRO A 15 -28.61 -40.67 -12.78
N SER A 16 -28.50 -40.99 -11.50
CA SER A 16 -27.33 -40.78 -10.65
C SER A 16 -26.08 -41.40 -11.27
N GLN A 17 -25.14 -40.56 -11.68
CA GLN A 17 -23.77 -41.01 -11.94
C GLN A 17 -23.13 -41.47 -10.61
N PRO A 18 -22.42 -42.61 -10.59
CA PRO A 18 -21.70 -43.05 -9.41
C PRO A 18 -20.59 -42.03 -9.08
N PRO A 19 -20.34 -41.77 -7.78
CA PRO A 19 -19.30 -40.83 -7.36
C PRO A 19 -17.93 -41.30 -7.89
N PRO A 20 -17.04 -40.37 -8.29
CA PRO A 20 -15.69 -40.72 -8.67
C PRO A 20 -15.00 -41.39 -7.48
N VAL A 21 -14.55 -42.63 -7.70
CA VAL A 21 -13.69 -43.37 -6.77
C VAL A 21 -12.45 -42.52 -6.55
N VAL A 22 -12.45 -41.76 -5.46
CA VAL A 22 -11.29 -41.05 -4.97
C VAL A 22 -10.27 -42.13 -4.63
N LYS A 23 -9.26 -42.28 -5.49
CA LYS A 23 -8.09 -43.10 -5.18
C LYS A 23 -7.59 -42.66 -3.82
N ALA A 24 -7.74 -43.54 -2.83
CA ALA A 24 -7.20 -43.34 -1.49
C ALA A 24 -5.74 -42.94 -1.65
N VAL A 25 -5.45 -41.68 -1.32
CA VAL A 25 -4.08 -41.22 -1.09
C VAL A 25 -3.58 -42.14 0.00
N LYS A 26 -2.67 -43.03 -0.39
CA LYS A 26 -1.95 -43.92 0.51
C LYS A 26 -1.22 -43.02 1.49
N VAL A 27 -1.86 -42.73 2.62
CA VAL A 27 -1.24 -42.07 3.76
C VAL A 27 -0.13 -43.03 4.15
N VAL A 28 1.10 -42.67 3.78
CA VAL A 28 2.29 -43.30 4.34
C VAL A 28 2.18 -43.04 5.82
N ALA A 29 1.78 -44.07 6.57
CA ALA A 29 1.89 -44.11 8.01
C ALA A 29 3.39 -44.06 8.31
N ASP A 30 3.94 -42.86 8.39
CA ASP A 30 5.22 -42.65 9.05
C ASP A 30 4.98 -42.96 10.53
N ASP A 31 5.52 -44.09 10.95
CA ASP A 31 5.53 -44.64 12.30
C ASP A 31 6.28 -43.67 13.24
N GLY A 32 5.62 -42.57 13.61
CA GLY A 32 6.15 -41.45 14.38
C GLY A 32 6.27 -41.71 15.88
N ALA A 33 6.38 -42.96 16.32
CA ALA A 33 6.54 -43.33 17.73
C ALA A 33 8.00 -43.60 18.14
N GLN A 34 8.98 -43.40 17.25
CA GLN A 34 10.39 -43.43 17.65
C GLN A 34 10.81 -42.06 18.19
N THR A 35 10.84 -41.96 19.52
CA THR A 35 11.40 -40.82 20.24
C THR A 35 12.77 -40.42 19.70
N ILE A 36 12.99 -39.11 19.50
CA ILE A 36 14.22 -38.48 18.98
C ILE A 36 15.49 -38.99 19.70
N ARG A 37 15.35 -39.51 20.92
CA ARG A 37 16.45 -40.05 21.73
C ARG A 37 17.02 -41.38 21.20
N ALA A 38 16.21 -42.22 20.55
CA ALA A 38 16.62 -43.56 20.13
C ALA A 38 17.43 -43.56 18.82
N GLN A 39 17.21 -42.61 17.91
CA GLN A 39 17.93 -42.54 16.63
C GLN A 39 19.38 -42.04 16.78
N SER A 40 19.69 -41.27 17.82
CA SER A 40 21.04 -40.71 18.01
C SER A 40 22.13 -41.76 18.31
N LYS A 41 21.76 -42.96 18.77
CA LYS A 41 22.72 -44.04 19.06
C LYS A 41 23.07 -44.91 17.84
N LYS A 42 22.20 -45.02 16.84
CA LYS A 42 22.43 -45.91 15.68
C LYS A 42 23.29 -45.27 14.59
N ASP A 43 23.33 -43.94 14.52
CA ASP A 43 24.14 -43.22 13.53
C ASP A 43 25.64 -43.13 13.90
N LYS A 44 26.00 -43.39 15.16
CA LYS A 44 27.40 -43.29 15.60
C LYS A 44 28.28 -44.46 15.16
N THR A 45 27.71 -45.65 14.92
CA THR A 45 28.50 -46.86 14.58
C THR A 45 28.77 -47.03 13.08
N LYS A 46 28.02 -46.36 12.18
CA LYS A 46 28.29 -46.40 10.73
C LYS A 46 29.39 -45.46 10.25
N ALA A 47 29.90 -44.56 11.10
CA ALA A 47 30.95 -43.61 10.74
C ALA A 47 32.38 -44.18 10.82
N ALA A 48 32.56 -45.43 11.30
CA ALA A 48 33.88 -46.03 11.50
C ALA A 48 34.44 -46.76 10.26
N ASN A 49 33.61 -47.16 9.29
CA ASN A 49 34.07 -47.87 8.08
C ASN A 49 34.29 -46.92 6.89
N GLY A 50 35.29 -46.06 7.02
CA GLY A 50 36.41 -45.90 6.08
C GLY A 50 36.26 -45.67 4.56
N GLN A 51 35.08 -45.63 3.94
CA GLN A 51 35.00 -45.37 2.49
C GLN A 51 33.93 -44.31 2.16
N ASP A 52 34.36 -43.33 1.35
CA ASP A 52 33.66 -42.12 0.91
C ASP A 52 33.58 -40.97 1.91
N GLY A 53 34.69 -40.24 2.02
CA GLY A 53 34.78 -38.89 2.59
C GLY A 53 34.03 -37.85 1.74
N VAL A 54 32.75 -38.09 1.45
CA VAL A 54 31.87 -37.10 0.83
C VAL A 54 31.85 -35.88 1.74
N ASP A 55 32.21 -34.73 1.16
CA ASP A 55 32.39 -33.40 1.76
C ASP A 55 31.23 -33.02 2.72
N ARG A 56 31.22 -33.54 3.96
CA ARG A 56 30.16 -33.28 4.96
C ARG A 56 30.02 -31.80 5.28
N ALA A 57 31.09 -31.03 5.10
CA ALA A 57 31.09 -29.58 5.22
C ALA A 57 30.18 -28.86 4.19
N GLY A 58 29.86 -29.51 3.07
CA GLY A 58 28.93 -29.02 2.04
C GLY A 58 27.48 -29.45 2.27
N MET A 59 27.21 -30.40 3.16
CA MET A 59 25.85 -30.90 3.38
C MET A 59 25.05 -29.94 4.27
N SER A 60 23.88 -29.52 3.81
CA SER A 60 22.88 -28.79 4.60
C SER A 60 21.65 -29.67 4.81
N LYS A 61 21.17 -29.77 6.04
CA LYS A 61 19.87 -30.37 6.36
C LYS A 61 18.78 -29.31 6.23
N ASP A 62 17.67 -29.67 5.61
CA ASP A 62 16.48 -28.83 5.64
C ASP A 62 15.80 -28.96 7.00
N VAL A 63 15.62 -27.83 7.68
CA VAL A 63 14.96 -27.73 8.99
C VAL A 63 13.73 -26.86 8.84
N VAL A 64 12.57 -27.40 9.19
CA VAL A 64 11.30 -26.66 9.22
C VAL A 64 11.20 -25.93 10.56
N LYS A 65 11.14 -24.60 10.52
CA LYS A 65 10.89 -23.76 11.70
C LYS A 65 9.44 -23.34 11.73
N ALA A 66 8.78 -23.55 12.86
CA ALA A 66 7.45 -23.02 13.09
C ALA A 66 7.52 -21.49 13.21
N VAL A 67 6.75 -20.78 12.40
CA VAL A 67 6.59 -19.33 12.43
C VAL A 67 5.11 -19.02 12.54
N LEU A 68 4.75 -18.27 13.57
CA LEU A 68 3.38 -17.81 13.76
C LEU A 68 3.04 -16.83 12.64
N ALA A 69 2.08 -17.17 11.79
CA ALA A 69 1.52 -16.20 10.86
C ALA A 69 0.61 -15.28 11.64
N SER A 70 0.70 -13.97 11.39
CA SER A 70 -0.17 -12.99 12.05
C SER A 70 -1.63 -13.32 11.73
N PRO A 71 -2.44 -13.74 12.73
CA PRO A 71 -3.85 -14.06 12.52
C PRO A 71 -4.70 -12.80 12.29
N LEU A 72 -4.08 -11.63 12.37
CA LEU A 72 -4.71 -10.32 12.21
C LEU A 72 -4.64 -9.80 10.77
N THR A 73 -4.05 -10.57 9.85
CA THR A 73 -3.98 -10.19 8.44
C THR A 73 -5.33 -10.42 7.77
N VAL A 74 -5.94 -9.35 7.27
CA VAL A 74 -7.18 -9.45 6.48
C VAL A 74 -6.80 -10.00 5.10
N ALA A 75 -7.33 -11.16 4.76
CA ALA A 75 -7.14 -11.76 3.44
C ALA A 75 -7.88 -10.95 2.37
N TRP A 76 -7.33 -10.93 1.16
CA TRP A 76 -8.04 -10.39 -0.01
C TRP A 76 -9.29 -11.23 -0.30
N PRO A 77 -10.40 -10.59 -0.72
CA PRO A 77 -11.61 -11.34 -1.07
C PRO A 77 -11.35 -12.17 -2.33
N ASN A 78 -11.80 -13.42 -2.33
CA ASN A 78 -11.65 -14.29 -3.50
C ASN A 78 -12.82 -14.06 -4.48
N ILE A 79 -12.58 -13.25 -5.50
CA ILE A 79 -13.59 -12.96 -6.54
C ILE A 79 -13.39 -13.91 -7.73
N PRO A 80 -14.42 -14.68 -8.14
CA PRO A 80 -14.35 -15.52 -9.33
C PRO A 80 -13.92 -14.76 -10.59
N ARG A 81 -13.15 -15.42 -11.45
CA ARG A 81 -12.58 -14.80 -12.67
C ARG A 81 -13.63 -14.19 -13.59
N HIS A 82 -14.82 -14.80 -13.72
CA HIS A 82 -15.89 -14.25 -14.54
C HIS A 82 -16.41 -12.91 -14.01
N LEU A 83 -16.51 -12.74 -12.68
CA LEU A 83 -16.87 -11.45 -12.07
C LEU A 83 -15.76 -10.42 -12.22
N GLN A 84 -14.48 -10.82 -12.14
CA GLN A 84 -13.36 -9.91 -12.42
C GLN A 84 -13.44 -9.37 -13.86
N ASN A 85 -13.68 -10.24 -14.84
CA ASN A 85 -13.84 -9.86 -16.24
C ASN A 85 -15.07 -8.96 -16.45
N ALA A 86 -16.21 -9.32 -15.86
CA ALA A 86 -17.42 -8.50 -15.96
C ALA A 86 -17.24 -7.13 -15.30
N THR A 87 -16.49 -7.04 -14.20
CA THR A 87 -16.15 -5.76 -13.55
C THR A 87 -15.28 -4.92 -14.47
N LEU A 88 -14.31 -5.53 -15.15
CA LEU A 88 -13.47 -4.85 -16.13
C LEU A 88 -14.28 -4.29 -17.31
N HIS A 89 -15.32 -5.00 -17.76
CA HIS A 89 -16.25 -4.48 -18.77
C HIS A 89 -17.11 -3.34 -18.23
N ALA A 90 -17.65 -3.47 -17.02
CA ALA A 90 -18.40 -2.40 -16.35
C ALA A 90 -17.53 -1.14 -16.13
N LEU A 91 -16.23 -1.30 -15.90
CA LEU A 91 -15.30 -0.17 -15.79
C LEU A 91 -15.17 0.65 -17.08
N LYS A 92 -15.34 0.04 -18.25
CA LYS A 92 -15.33 0.77 -19.53
C LYS A 92 -16.55 1.68 -19.68
N GLU A 93 -17.68 1.29 -19.09
CA GLU A 93 -18.90 2.09 -19.03
C GLU A 93 -18.82 3.14 -17.92
N LEU A 94 -18.18 2.81 -16.79
CA LEU A 94 -17.98 3.70 -15.66
C LEU A 94 -17.01 4.85 -15.95
N VAL A 95 -15.99 4.61 -16.79
CA VAL A 95 -14.93 5.57 -17.10
C VAL A 95 -15.04 6.01 -18.56
N PRO A 96 -15.71 7.14 -18.85
CA PRO A 96 -15.80 7.66 -20.21
C PRO A 96 -14.42 8.01 -20.79
N SER A 97 -14.29 7.90 -22.11
CA SER A 97 -13.05 8.20 -22.84
C SER A 97 -12.56 9.65 -22.63
N GLU A 98 -13.46 10.57 -22.32
CA GLU A 98 -13.15 11.97 -22.01
C GLU A 98 -12.15 12.13 -20.85
N ILE A 99 -12.16 11.19 -19.89
CA ILE A 99 -11.21 11.21 -18.76
C ILE A 99 -9.79 10.97 -19.26
N ALA A 100 -9.61 10.03 -20.19
CA ALA A 100 -8.32 9.76 -20.79
C ALA A 100 -7.80 10.96 -21.55
N ASP A 101 -8.66 11.58 -22.37
CA ASP A 101 -8.33 12.78 -23.14
C ASP A 101 -7.95 13.96 -22.23
N TYR A 102 -8.66 14.13 -21.12
CA TYR A 102 -8.33 15.13 -20.12
C TYR A 102 -6.95 14.90 -19.51
N HIS A 103 -6.62 13.67 -19.09
CA HIS A 103 -5.32 13.38 -18.49
C HIS A 103 -4.16 13.55 -19.48
N VAL A 104 -4.34 13.12 -20.72
CA VAL A 104 -3.36 13.32 -21.80
C VAL A 104 -3.18 14.80 -22.10
N SER A 105 -4.27 15.56 -22.24
CA SER A 105 -4.24 17.00 -22.51
C SER A 105 -3.62 17.78 -21.36
N ARG A 106 -3.96 17.44 -20.12
CA ARG A 106 -3.35 18.01 -18.90
C ARG A 106 -1.85 17.74 -18.85
N ALA A 107 -1.43 16.51 -19.15
CA ALA A 107 -0.01 16.16 -19.18
C ALA A 107 0.76 16.92 -20.28
N ARG A 108 0.17 17.07 -21.47
CA ARG A 108 0.74 17.88 -22.57
C ARG A 108 0.86 19.36 -22.18
N CYS A 109 -0.18 19.93 -21.58
CA CYS A 109 -0.18 21.31 -21.10
C CYS A 109 0.92 21.53 -20.05
N HIS A 110 1.03 20.65 -19.05
CA HIS A 110 2.05 20.73 -18.02
C HIS A 110 3.48 20.58 -18.57
N GLN A 111 3.70 19.70 -19.55
CA GLN A 111 5.00 19.60 -20.23
C GLN A 111 5.33 20.87 -21.03
N ARG A 112 4.34 21.47 -21.71
CA ARG A 112 4.50 22.73 -22.44
C ARG A 112 4.83 23.87 -21.49
N GLU A 113 4.13 23.97 -20.37
CA GLU A 113 4.36 24.97 -19.31
C GLU A 113 5.76 24.82 -18.70
N LYS A 114 6.17 23.60 -18.35
CA LYS A 114 7.52 23.31 -17.84
C LYS A 114 8.61 23.67 -18.85
N ARG A 115 8.38 23.45 -20.15
CA ARG A 115 9.32 23.88 -21.21
C ARG A 115 9.37 25.40 -21.32
N LYS A 116 8.23 26.10 -21.27
CA LYS A 116 8.18 27.57 -21.27
C LYS A 116 8.94 28.15 -20.07
N HIS A 117 8.70 27.60 -18.86
CA HIS A 117 9.39 28.04 -17.65
C HIS A 117 10.91 27.82 -17.73
N ARG A 118 11.37 26.69 -18.28
CA ARG A 118 12.81 26.46 -18.53
C ARG A 118 13.42 27.41 -19.56
N LYS A 119 12.64 27.88 -20.53
CA LYS A 119 13.10 28.87 -21.51
C LYS A 119 13.18 30.26 -20.89
N SER A 120 12.18 30.67 -20.10
CA SER A 120 12.20 31.96 -19.42
C SER A 120 13.33 32.08 -18.40
N THR A 121 13.61 31.02 -17.63
CA THR A 121 14.74 31.03 -16.67
C THR A 121 16.10 31.06 -17.36
N ARG A 122 16.26 30.41 -18.52
CA ARG A 122 17.49 30.50 -19.32
C ARG A 122 17.69 31.89 -19.93
N ASN A 123 16.61 32.51 -20.41
CA ASN A 123 16.68 33.86 -20.99
C ASN A 123 16.99 34.92 -19.92
N ALA A 124 16.45 34.75 -18.71
CA ALA A 124 16.76 35.63 -17.58
C ALA A 124 18.24 35.56 -17.18
N ASN A 125 18.83 34.35 -17.15
CA ASN A 125 20.24 34.19 -16.78
C ASN A 125 21.21 34.54 -17.93
N GLY A 126 20.83 34.35 -19.18
CA GLY A 126 21.68 34.63 -20.34
C GLY A 126 21.89 36.12 -20.63
N LYS A 127 20.95 36.98 -20.21
CA LYS A 127 21.01 38.42 -20.50
C LYS A 127 21.86 39.23 -19.51
N GLY A 128 22.31 38.63 -18.40
CA GLY A 128 23.07 39.32 -17.34
C GLY A 128 24.59 39.17 -17.39
N VAL A 129 25.15 38.40 -18.33
CA VAL A 129 26.60 38.07 -18.34
C VAL A 129 27.39 38.86 -19.40
N GLN A 130 26.73 39.66 -20.25
CA GLN A 130 27.39 40.33 -21.38
C GLN A 130 27.64 41.85 -21.20
N GLU A 131 27.35 42.43 -20.03
CA GLU A 131 27.52 43.88 -19.77
C GLU A 131 28.58 44.26 -18.72
N LYS A 132 29.45 43.33 -18.28
CA LYS A 132 30.61 43.66 -17.42
C LYS A 132 31.92 43.09 -17.98
N SER A 133 32.35 43.62 -19.10
CA SER A 133 33.76 43.60 -19.50
C SER A 133 34.08 44.95 -20.14
N ASN A 134 34.24 45.97 -19.30
CA ASN A 134 35.00 47.20 -19.51
C ASN A 134 34.82 48.04 -18.25
N ASP A 135 35.46 47.65 -17.16
CA ASP A 135 35.95 48.65 -16.21
C ASP A 135 37.20 48.12 -15.51
N ASP A 136 38.16 49.02 -15.44
CA ASP A 136 39.56 48.84 -15.08
C ASP A 136 39.75 48.49 -13.59
N GLY A 137 40.95 48.00 -13.30
CA GLY A 137 41.30 47.35 -12.05
C GLY A 137 41.24 48.21 -10.78
N GLN A 138 41.20 47.50 -9.65
CA GLN A 138 41.99 47.83 -8.46
C GLN A 138 42.04 46.64 -7.51
N ASP A 139 43.26 46.32 -7.10
CA ASP A 139 43.62 45.41 -6.01
C ASP A 139 43.05 45.90 -4.68
N VAL A 140 42.22 45.10 -3.99
CA VAL A 140 42.00 45.15 -2.53
C VAL A 140 41.54 43.76 -2.09
N GLU A 141 42.44 42.93 -1.54
CA GLU A 141 42.72 42.75 -0.11
C GLU A 141 41.62 42.01 0.69
N MET A 142 41.96 40.74 0.97
CA MET A 142 41.79 40.03 2.24
C MET A 142 40.62 40.43 3.17
N THR A 143 39.63 39.55 3.30
CA THR A 143 38.93 39.37 4.58
C THR A 143 38.41 37.95 4.72
N GLU A 144 38.98 37.24 5.68
CA GLU A 144 38.52 35.95 6.17
C GLU A 144 37.15 36.11 6.85
N GLY A 145 36.21 35.23 6.51
CA GLY A 145 34.85 35.26 7.03
C GLY A 145 34.23 33.86 7.09
N ILE A 146 34.64 33.10 8.11
CA ILE A 146 33.88 32.10 8.88
C ILE A 146 32.80 31.33 8.09
N ARG A 147 33.15 30.12 7.64
CA ARG A 147 32.18 29.07 7.29
C ARG A 147 31.84 28.26 8.54
N THR A 148 30.67 28.51 9.11
CA THR A 148 30.00 27.63 10.06
C THR A 148 29.57 26.35 9.34
N THR A 149 30.29 25.26 9.61
CA THR A 149 29.94 23.91 9.20
C THR A 149 29.00 23.26 10.22
N SER A 150 27.70 23.18 9.91
CA SER A 150 26.80 22.16 10.46
C SER A 150 26.72 21.03 9.43
N SER A 151 27.45 19.93 9.58
CA SER A 151 27.21 18.79 10.48
C SER A 151 25.78 18.25 10.40
N ALA A 152 25.54 17.34 9.45
CA ALA A 152 24.53 16.28 9.57
C ALA A 152 24.79 15.14 8.55
N GLY A 153 25.26 14.00 9.06
CA GLY A 153 24.71 12.68 8.75
C GLY A 153 24.99 12.04 7.39
N ASP A 154 26.20 11.51 7.23
CA ASP A 154 26.55 10.51 6.22
C ASP A 154 25.76 9.19 6.43
N THR A 155 24.99 8.77 5.43
CA THR A 155 24.61 7.36 5.23
C THR A 155 25.30 6.85 3.98
N ALA A 156 26.31 6.01 4.21
CA ALA A 156 27.15 5.40 3.20
C ALA A 156 26.33 4.52 2.23
N THR A 157 26.33 4.89 0.96
CA THR A 157 26.15 3.93 -0.14
C THR A 157 27.32 4.06 -1.11
N SER A 158 28.24 3.11 -0.98
CA SER A 158 29.36 2.92 -1.89
C SER A 158 28.86 2.52 -3.27
N GLY A 159 28.88 3.46 -4.21
CA GLY A 159 28.72 3.23 -5.65
C GLY A 159 29.97 3.69 -6.38
N VAL A 160 30.91 2.77 -6.60
CA VAL A 160 32.14 2.97 -7.39
C VAL A 160 31.74 3.21 -8.85
N GLY A 161 31.64 4.49 -9.24
CA GLY A 161 31.49 4.92 -10.62
C GLY A 161 32.86 5.02 -11.29
N THR A 162 33.29 3.96 -11.96
CA THR A 162 34.45 3.99 -12.85
C THR A 162 34.15 4.91 -14.03
N LYS A 163 34.86 6.04 -14.05
CA LYS A 163 34.97 7.00 -15.15
C LYS A 163 35.45 6.25 -16.41
N ARG A 164 34.54 5.97 -17.34
CA ARG A 164 34.88 5.36 -18.64
C ARG A 164 35.43 6.47 -19.53
N VAL A 165 36.75 6.49 -19.65
CA VAL A 165 37.50 7.25 -20.66
C VAL A 165 37.16 6.64 -22.01
N SER A 166 36.43 7.37 -22.85
CA SER A 166 36.21 7.04 -24.24
C SER A 166 37.45 7.46 -25.04
N ILE A 167 38.04 6.47 -25.72
CA ILE A 167 39.15 6.59 -26.65
C ILE A 167 38.58 7.05 -28.00
N GLU A 168 39.23 8.04 -28.61
CA GLU A 168 38.99 8.54 -29.97
C GLU A 168 39.27 7.45 -31.03
N PRO A 169 38.68 7.59 -32.22
CA PRO A 169 39.58 7.65 -33.37
C PRO A 169 39.31 8.87 -34.24
N SER A 170 40.41 9.54 -34.52
CA SER A 170 40.62 10.56 -35.53
C SER A 170 40.29 10.03 -36.93
N GLN A 171 39.37 10.71 -37.62
CA GLN A 171 39.43 10.90 -39.07
C GLN A 171 38.98 12.33 -39.41
N ASP A 172 39.93 13.09 -39.91
CA ASP A 172 39.78 14.45 -40.42
C ASP A 172 38.85 14.48 -41.63
N GLY A 173 37.86 15.37 -41.56
CA GLY A 173 37.07 15.81 -42.70
C GLY A 173 36.44 17.17 -42.37
N PRO A 174 36.66 18.23 -43.18
CA PRO A 174 36.11 19.55 -42.89
C PRO A 174 34.62 19.57 -43.26
N ALA A 175 33.77 19.11 -42.34
CA ALA A 175 32.32 19.28 -42.45
C ALA A 175 31.98 20.75 -42.22
N GLN A 176 31.73 21.47 -43.31
CA GLN A 176 31.21 22.83 -43.32
C GLN A 176 30.00 22.90 -42.38
N LYS A 177 30.09 23.78 -41.36
CA LYS A 177 28.94 24.23 -40.57
C LYS A 177 27.92 24.85 -41.52
N LYS A 178 26.96 24.04 -42.01
CA LYS A 178 25.66 24.56 -42.41
C LYS A 178 25.05 25.15 -41.14
N LEU A 179 25.19 26.46 -41.00
CA LEU A 179 24.27 27.31 -40.27
C LEU A 179 22.87 26.87 -40.73
N ARG A 180 22.25 26.03 -39.91
CA ARG A 180 20.84 25.70 -40.05
C ARG A 180 20.16 27.00 -39.67
N LEU A 181 19.90 27.82 -40.68
CA LEU A 181 18.95 28.90 -40.62
C LEU A 181 17.69 28.24 -40.08
N ASP A 182 17.41 28.45 -38.80
CA ASP A 182 16.08 28.22 -38.25
C ASP A 182 15.22 29.21 -39.03
N GLU A 183 14.67 28.74 -40.15
CA GLU A 183 13.45 29.27 -40.71
C GLU A 183 12.42 29.16 -39.59
N THR A 184 12.36 30.21 -38.77
CA THR A 184 11.13 30.79 -38.27
C THR A 184 10.22 31.05 -39.48
N GLY A 185 9.75 29.97 -40.08
CA GLY A 185 8.45 29.94 -40.70
C GLY A 185 7.48 30.15 -39.57
N GLU A 186 7.22 31.43 -39.29
CA GLU A 186 5.91 31.87 -38.83
C GLU A 186 4.93 31.35 -39.87
N ALA A 187 4.52 30.09 -39.70
CA ALA A 187 3.35 29.57 -40.34
C ALA A 187 2.19 30.36 -39.72
N GLU A 188 1.92 31.51 -40.32
CA GLU A 188 0.67 32.24 -40.30
C GLU A 188 -0.43 31.35 -40.93
N GLY A 189 -0.61 30.14 -40.39
CA GLY A 189 -1.84 29.40 -40.54
C GLY A 189 -2.80 29.98 -39.54
N GLY A 190 -3.58 30.97 -39.97
CA GLY A 190 -4.69 31.61 -39.24
C GLY A 190 -5.84 30.65 -38.90
N GLY A 191 -5.52 29.53 -38.26
CA GLY A 191 -6.48 28.72 -37.52
C GLY A 191 -6.78 29.44 -36.22
N GLU A 192 -7.99 29.98 -36.12
CA GLU A 192 -8.56 30.66 -34.97
C GLU A 192 -7.99 30.15 -33.65
N GLY A 193 -7.48 31.12 -32.88
CA GLY A 193 -6.82 30.89 -31.61
C GLY A 193 -7.75 30.22 -30.62
N VAL A 194 -7.68 28.88 -30.58
CA VAL A 194 -7.95 28.11 -29.37
C VAL A 194 -6.87 28.51 -28.38
N SER A 195 -7.10 29.66 -27.74
CA SER A 195 -6.34 30.17 -26.61
C SER A 195 -6.05 28.98 -25.70
N GLY A 196 -4.80 28.85 -25.25
CA GLY A 196 -4.31 27.69 -24.49
C GLY A 196 -4.91 27.61 -23.09
N SER A 197 -6.23 27.64 -22.99
CA SER A 197 -7.01 27.44 -21.79
C SER A 197 -6.67 26.06 -21.25
N LYS A 198 -6.52 26.01 -19.92
CA LYS A 198 -6.29 24.74 -19.23
C LYS A 198 -7.50 23.84 -19.52
N PRO A 199 -7.30 22.55 -19.84
CA PRO A 199 -8.42 21.66 -20.09
C PRO A 199 -9.36 21.66 -18.88
N VAL A 200 -10.66 21.77 -19.13
CA VAL A 200 -11.69 21.76 -18.08
C VAL A 200 -11.74 20.36 -17.48
N LYS A 201 -11.78 20.27 -16.14
CA LYS A 201 -11.83 19.00 -15.42
C LYS A 201 -13.24 18.37 -15.59
N PRO A 202 -13.34 17.14 -16.12
CA PRO A 202 -14.62 16.42 -16.16
C PRO A 202 -15.21 16.23 -14.76
N GLU A 203 -16.53 16.39 -14.63
CA GLU A 203 -17.25 16.23 -13.36
C GLU A 203 -17.09 14.83 -12.78
N ILE A 204 -17.02 13.81 -13.64
CA ILE A 204 -16.86 12.39 -13.27
C ILE A 204 -15.59 12.14 -12.46
N LEU A 205 -14.52 12.94 -12.68
CA LEU A 205 -13.30 12.86 -11.89
C LEU A 205 -13.49 13.30 -10.42
N SER A 206 -14.60 13.94 -10.06
CA SER A 206 -14.94 14.25 -8.67
C SER A 206 -15.52 13.04 -7.90
N HIS A 207 -16.06 12.07 -8.65
CA HIS A 207 -16.64 10.83 -8.14
C HIS A 207 -15.64 9.66 -8.09
N MET A 208 -14.40 9.89 -8.55
CA MET A 208 -13.34 8.88 -8.63
C MET A 208 -12.09 9.33 -7.88
N VAL A 209 -11.37 8.37 -7.30
CA VAL A 209 -10.10 8.59 -6.59
C VAL A 209 -9.04 7.69 -7.22
N LEU A 210 -7.99 8.28 -7.78
CA LEU A 210 -6.96 7.56 -8.53
C LEU A 210 -5.65 7.52 -7.72
N GLY A 211 -5.11 6.32 -7.54
CA GLY A 211 -3.83 6.09 -6.88
C GLY A 211 -3.94 5.62 -5.43
N ILE A 212 -2.91 4.91 -4.97
CA ILE A 212 -2.90 4.25 -3.64
C ILE A 212 -3.03 5.27 -2.51
N ASN A 213 -2.19 6.32 -2.52
CA ASN A 213 -2.14 7.29 -1.43
C ASN A 213 -3.45 8.08 -1.30
N GLU A 214 -4.05 8.47 -2.42
CA GLU A 214 -5.30 9.23 -2.40
C GLU A 214 -6.48 8.38 -1.93
N VAL A 215 -6.52 7.10 -2.32
CA VAL A 215 -7.52 6.15 -1.80
C VAL A 215 -7.33 5.94 -0.30
N LEU A 216 -6.09 5.74 0.18
CA LEU A 216 -5.81 5.57 1.61
C LEU A 216 -6.17 6.82 2.42
N LYS A 217 -5.78 8.02 1.97
CA LYS A 217 -6.17 9.29 2.61
C LYS A 217 -7.69 9.44 2.69
N SER A 218 -8.40 9.11 1.62
CA SER A 218 -9.86 9.18 1.58
C SER A 218 -10.51 8.17 2.52
N LEU A 219 -9.98 6.95 2.64
CA LEU A 219 -10.42 5.97 3.64
C LEU A 219 -10.12 6.43 5.07
N GLU A 220 -8.94 6.98 5.33
CA GLU A 220 -8.54 7.48 6.66
C GLU A 220 -9.43 8.63 7.13
N SER A 221 -9.75 9.57 6.23
CA SER A 221 -10.72 10.64 6.48
C SER A 221 -12.10 10.06 6.81
N GLN A 222 -12.61 9.11 6.01
CA GLN A 222 -13.89 8.46 6.27
C GLN A 222 -13.94 7.69 7.59
N ILE A 223 -12.85 6.99 7.95
CA ILE A 223 -12.72 6.30 9.24
C ILE A 223 -12.73 7.31 10.39
N SER A 224 -12.02 8.42 10.25
CA SER A 224 -11.95 9.48 11.27
C SER A 224 -13.31 10.13 11.50
N ASP A 225 -14.02 10.48 10.42
CA ASP A 225 -15.36 11.03 10.47
C ASP A 225 -16.34 10.07 11.14
N LEU A 226 -16.24 8.77 10.82
CA LEU A 226 -17.13 7.76 11.38
C LEU A 226 -16.85 7.52 12.86
N ARG A 227 -15.57 7.55 13.28
CA ARG A 227 -15.18 7.50 14.70
C ARG A 227 -15.76 8.67 15.48
N ILE A 228 -15.64 9.88 14.95
CA ILE A 228 -16.19 11.09 15.57
C ILE A 228 -17.73 10.95 15.69
N ARG A 229 -18.42 10.50 14.64
CA ARG A 229 -19.87 10.25 14.67
C ARG A 229 -20.28 9.22 15.72
N ILE A 230 -19.55 8.11 15.82
CA ILE A 230 -19.80 7.08 16.84
C ILE A 230 -19.63 7.64 18.25
N MET A 231 -18.60 8.46 18.48
CA MET A 231 -18.35 9.13 19.75
C MET A 231 -19.50 10.08 20.12
N ILE A 232 -19.96 10.93 19.19
CA ILE A 232 -21.09 11.83 19.40
C ILE A 232 -22.37 11.05 19.75
N MET A 233 -22.65 9.96 19.03
CA MET A 233 -23.78 9.07 19.34
C MET A 233 -23.68 8.51 20.76
N GLY A 234 -22.48 8.08 21.16
CA GLY A 234 -22.21 7.59 22.52
C GLY A 234 -22.48 8.65 23.59
N ASP A 235 -21.99 9.87 23.40
CA ASP A 235 -22.18 10.97 24.35
C ASP A 235 -23.66 11.35 24.51
N LYS A 236 -24.38 11.46 23.39
CA LYS A 236 -25.82 11.76 23.38
C LYS A 236 -26.63 10.67 24.09
N LEU A 237 -26.27 9.39 23.92
CA LEU A 237 -26.89 8.28 24.64
C LEU A 237 -26.63 8.32 26.15
N ASN A 238 -25.50 8.87 26.58
CA ASN A 238 -25.14 9.04 28.00
C ASN A 238 -25.72 10.31 28.61
N GLY A 239 -26.47 11.12 27.85
CA GLY A 239 -27.00 12.40 28.30
C GLY A 239 -25.92 13.48 28.47
N VAL A 240 -24.71 13.26 27.96
CA VAL A 240 -23.65 14.26 27.94
C VAL A 240 -23.88 15.16 26.72
N PRO A 241 -24.15 16.47 26.90
CA PRO A 241 -24.40 17.37 25.79
C PRO A 241 -23.09 17.71 25.07
N THR A 242 -22.67 16.89 24.11
CA THR A 242 -21.61 17.25 23.17
C THR A 242 -22.23 18.13 22.08
N THR A 243 -22.02 19.44 22.15
CA THR A 243 -22.40 20.40 21.11
C THR A 243 -21.20 20.62 20.19
N LEU A 244 -21.31 20.18 18.93
CA LEU A 244 -20.30 20.44 17.89
C LEU A 244 -20.57 21.72 17.11
N ALA A 245 -21.77 22.28 17.25
CA ALA A 245 -22.13 23.54 16.64
C ALA A 245 -21.48 24.69 17.42
N GLY A 246 -20.25 25.05 17.04
CA GLY A 246 -19.46 26.16 17.58
C GLY A 246 -20.02 27.55 17.26
N ASN A 247 -21.32 27.77 17.43
CA ASN A 247 -21.94 29.10 17.28
C ASN A 247 -22.24 29.79 18.63
N GLU A 248 -21.88 29.19 19.76
CA GLU A 248 -21.94 29.90 21.04
C GLU A 248 -20.57 30.52 21.36
N LYS A 249 -20.53 31.86 21.37
CA LYS A 249 -19.37 32.74 21.62
C LYS A 249 -18.72 32.59 23.01
N GLY A 250 -18.89 31.47 23.72
CA GLY A 250 -18.42 31.32 25.11
C GLY A 250 -17.97 29.90 25.44
N SER A 251 -16.65 29.69 25.42
CA SER A 251 -15.95 28.51 25.94
C SER A 251 -16.01 27.23 25.08
N ASN A 252 -15.08 27.15 24.12
CA ASN A 252 -14.68 25.89 23.48
C ASN A 252 -13.93 24.99 24.48
N LYS A 253 -14.64 24.41 25.45
CA LYS A 253 -14.11 23.26 26.20
C LYS A 253 -14.53 22.01 25.45
N SER A 254 -13.77 21.65 24.42
CA SER A 254 -13.83 20.29 23.87
C SER A 254 -13.51 19.33 25.01
N TYR A 255 -14.49 18.57 25.50
CA TYR A 255 -14.31 17.53 26.52
C TYR A 255 -13.49 16.32 26.03
N LEU A 256 -12.94 16.41 24.82
CA LEU A 256 -11.82 15.58 24.41
C LEU A 256 -10.66 15.92 25.33
N LEU A 257 -10.45 15.06 26.34
CA LEU A 257 -9.25 15.09 27.17
C LEU A 257 -8.06 15.30 26.22
N PRO A 258 -7.22 16.32 26.41
CA PRO A 258 -6.03 16.52 25.60
C PRO A 258 -5.09 15.35 25.86
N THR A 259 -5.25 14.26 25.11
CA THR A 259 -4.49 13.02 25.30
C THR A 259 -3.04 13.12 24.83
N ALA A 260 -2.58 14.31 24.42
CA ALA A 260 -1.17 14.62 24.28
C ALA A 260 -0.93 16.14 24.38
N PRO A 261 0.12 16.62 25.09
CA PRO A 261 0.60 17.98 24.92
C PRO A 261 0.98 18.18 23.45
N ARG A 262 0.40 19.20 22.79
CA ARG A 262 0.79 19.57 21.43
C ARG A 262 2.27 19.92 21.43
N SER A 263 3.08 19.14 20.72
CA SER A 263 4.49 19.45 20.49
C SER A 263 4.59 20.82 19.82
N PRO A 264 5.45 21.74 20.29
CA PRO A 264 5.70 23.01 19.63
C PRO A 264 6.49 22.78 18.34
N SER A 265 5.80 22.39 17.27
CA SER A 265 6.38 22.24 15.93
C SER A 265 5.96 23.44 15.09
N LEU A 266 6.66 24.56 15.26
CA LEU A 266 6.68 25.68 14.32
C LEU A 266 7.54 25.27 13.12
N SER A 267 6.96 24.51 12.19
CA SER A 267 7.51 24.38 10.84
C SER A 267 6.69 25.31 9.95
N PRO A 268 7.27 26.36 9.36
CA PRO A 268 6.58 27.21 8.41
C PRO A 268 6.26 26.38 7.16
N GLU A 269 5.02 25.91 7.04
CA GLU A 269 4.53 25.33 5.80
C GLU A 269 4.52 26.42 4.71
N PRO A 270 4.85 26.06 3.46
CA PRO A 270 4.89 27.02 2.37
C PRO A 270 3.50 27.60 2.14
N GLU A 271 3.40 28.93 2.22
CA GLU A 271 2.22 29.69 1.84
C GLU A 271 1.90 29.39 0.37
N VAL A 272 0.93 28.52 0.14
CA VAL A 272 0.31 28.36 -1.17
C VAL A 272 -0.41 29.69 -1.41
N GLU A 273 0.03 30.46 -2.41
CA GLU A 273 -0.62 31.71 -2.83
C GLU A 273 -2.09 31.42 -3.20
N VAL A 274 -2.98 31.59 -2.22
CA VAL A 274 -4.43 31.49 -2.38
C VAL A 274 -4.87 32.73 -3.12
N ALA A 275 -5.53 32.53 -4.27
CA ALA A 275 -6.18 33.59 -5.02
C ALA A 275 -7.07 34.42 -4.11
N LYS A 276 -6.87 35.74 -4.10
CA LYS A 276 -7.32 36.70 -3.07
C LYS A 276 -8.84 36.91 -2.93
N ASP A 277 -9.70 36.23 -3.69
CA ASP A 277 -11.14 36.58 -3.78
C ASP A 277 -12.13 35.44 -3.46
N GLY A 278 -11.74 34.41 -2.70
CA GLY A 278 -12.67 33.35 -2.31
C GLY A 278 -12.47 32.84 -0.88
N ASP A 279 -13.53 32.89 -0.06
CA ASP A 279 -13.59 32.35 1.31
C ASP A 279 -12.95 30.95 1.39
N PRO A 280 -11.74 30.80 1.98
CA PRO A 280 -11.03 29.52 2.02
C PRO A 280 -11.76 28.47 2.88
N ALA A 281 -12.66 28.91 3.77
CA ALA A 281 -13.46 28.04 4.63
C ALA A 281 -14.59 27.31 3.88
N LYS A 282 -15.09 27.84 2.75
CA LYS A 282 -16.17 27.18 1.98
C LYS A 282 -15.67 26.10 1.02
N ALA A 283 -14.41 26.17 0.58
CA ALA A 283 -13.85 25.17 -0.34
C ALA A 283 -13.53 23.82 0.33
N LEU A 284 -13.39 23.78 1.66
CA LEU A 284 -12.99 22.58 2.41
C LEU A 284 -14.14 21.65 2.82
N ASN A 285 -15.40 22.12 2.77
CA ASN A 285 -16.59 21.33 3.10
C ASN A 285 -17.41 20.99 1.84
N GLN A 286 -16.74 20.69 0.72
CA GLN A 286 -17.46 19.95 -0.31
C GLN A 286 -17.82 18.61 0.30
N ASP A 287 -19.12 18.28 0.34
CA ASP A 287 -19.63 17.00 0.84
C ASP A 287 -19.04 15.86 -0.01
N ILE A 288 -17.86 15.40 0.39
CA ILE A 288 -17.17 14.30 -0.26
C ILE A 288 -17.98 13.05 0.06
N SER A 289 -18.77 12.62 -0.92
CA SER A 289 -19.44 11.33 -0.89
C SER A 289 -18.44 10.21 -0.55
N PRO A 290 -18.80 9.27 0.34
CA PRO A 290 -17.90 8.21 0.77
C PRO A 290 -17.46 7.31 -0.39
N LEU A 291 -16.33 6.63 -0.18
CA LEU A 291 -15.87 5.59 -1.10
C LEU A 291 -16.74 4.36 -0.91
N GLU A 292 -17.20 3.76 -2.00
CA GLU A 292 -18.01 2.55 -1.96
C GLU A 292 -17.25 1.35 -2.53
N PHE A 293 -16.53 1.53 -3.63
CA PHE A 293 -15.73 0.47 -4.25
C PHE A 293 -14.26 0.87 -4.35
N ILE A 294 -13.37 -0.08 -4.09
CA ILE A 294 -11.93 0.05 -4.29
C ILE A 294 -11.44 -1.11 -5.14
N ILE A 295 -10.95 -0.79 -6.33
CA ILE A 295 -10.54 -1.73 -7.36
C ILE A 295 -9.02 -1.74 -7.44
N VAL A 296 -8.42 -2.93 -7.34
CA VAL A 296 -6.97 -3.10 -7.24
C VAL A 296 -6.47 -4.19 -8.21
N PRO A 297 -5.64 -3.88 -9.23
CA PRO A 297 -5.01 -4.88 -10.11
C PRO A 297 -3.84 -5.58 -9.41
N LEU A 298 -4.12 -6.53 -8.52
CA LEU A 298 -3.16 -7.13 -7.58
C LEU A 298 -1.91 -7.73 -8.24
N LEU A 299 -2.06 -8.38 -9.39
CA LEU A 299 -0.96 -9.12 -10.02
C LEU A 299 0.00 -8.23 -10.82
N SER A 300 -0.36 -6.96 -11.04
CA SER A 300 0.47 -6.03 -11.81
C SER A 300 1.37 -5.13 -10.93
N ILE A 301 1.08 -5.05 -9.63
CA ILE A 301 1.76 -4.14 -8.72
C ILE A 301 3.00 -4.80 -8.11
N ASN A 302 4.16 -4.19 -8.32
CA ASN A 302 5.43 -4.64 -7.75
C ASN A 302 6.10 -3.48 -6.98
N PRO A 303 6.33 -3.61 -5.66
CA PRO A 303 6.03 -4.78 -4.81
C PRO A 303 4.55 -4.84 -4.34
N PRO A 304 4.00 -6.04 -4.08
CA PRO A 304 2.62 -6.21 -3.59
C PRO A 304 2.40 -5.65 -2.17
N SER A 305 3.47 -5.37 -1.43
CA SER A 305 3.40 -4.74 -0.10
C SER A 305 2.84 -3.32 -0.12
N LEU A 306 2.83 -2.64 -1.28
CA LEU A 306 2.25 -1.30 -1.41
C LEU A 306 0.73 -1.29 -1.24
N VAL A 307 0.06 -2.38 -1.63
CA VAL A 307 -1.40 -2.50 -1.57
C VAL A 307 -1.89 -3.40 -0.44
N SER A 308 -0.99 -4.15 0.22
CA SER A 308 -1.36 -5.05 1.32
C SER A 308 -2.14 -4.40 2.47
N PRO A 309 -1.99 -3.10 2.79
CA PRO A 309 -2.81 -2.48 3.84
C PRO A 309 -4.26 -2.22 3.43
N ILE A 310 -4.60 -2.14 2.13
CA ILE A 310 -5.93 -1.69 1.69
C ILE A 310 -7.08 -2.54 2.30
N PRO A 311 -7.04 -3.89 2.28
CA PRO A 311 -8.08 -4.71 2.90
C PRO A 311 -8.21 -4.45 4.41
N GLN A 312 -7.09 -4.14 5.08
CA GLN A 312 -7.06 -3.84 6.51
C GLN A 312 -7.84 -2.54 6.83
N TYR A 313 -7.62 -1.48 6.05
CA TYR A 313 -8.34 -0.22 6.20
C TYR A 313 -9.83 -0.37 5.89
N CYS A 314 -10.17 -1.10 4.82
CA CYS A 314 -11.57 -1.34 4.45
C CYS A 314 -12.30 -2.14 5.51
N ALA A 315 -11.67 -3.19 6.04
CA ALA A 315 -12.26 -4.00 7.09
C ALA A 315 -12.41 -3.20 8.40
N THR A 316 -11.47 -2.29 8.70
CA THR A 316 -11.58 -1.35 9.82
C THR A 316 -12.76 -0.40 9.64
N TYR A 317 -12.91 0.20 8.45
CA TYR A 317 -14.06 1.06 8.12
C TYR A 317 -15.38 0.31 8.25
N ASN A 318 -15.50 -0.88 7.65
CA ASN A 318 -16.73 -1.70 7.71
C ASN A 318 -17.10 -2.09 9.14
N THR A 319 -16.10 -2.27 10.02
CA THR A 319 -16.33 -2.50 11.45
C THR A 319 -17.01 -1.30 12.10
N PHE A 320 -16.51 -0.09 11.83
CA PHE A 320 -17.12 1.13 12.32
C PHE A 320 -18.51 1.35 11.71
N VAL A 321 -18.74 0.99 10.44
CA VAL A 321 -20.07 1.06 9.81
C VAL A 321 -21.05 0.14 10.55
N TYR A 322 -20.64 -1.09 10.86
CA TYR A 322 -21.47 -2.00 11.66
C TYR A 322 -21.77 -1.43 13.05
N GLN A 323 -20.76 -0.92 13.77
CA GLN A 323 -20.94 -0.29 15.07
C GLN A 323 -21.89 0.91 15.02
N HIS A 324 -21.69 1.78 14.02
CA HIS A 324 -22.55 2.92 13.75
C HIS A 324 -24.00 2.47 13.53
N ASN A 325 -24.22 1.46 12.69
CA ASN A 325 -25.57 0.96 12.39
C ASN A 325 -26.24 0.30 13.60
N GLN A 326 -25.48 -0.34 14.51
CA GLN A 326 -26.03 -0.87 15.76
C GLN A 326 -26.35 0.25 16.75
N LEU A 327 -25.47 1.23 16.91
CA LEU A 327 -25.72 2.40 17.75
C LEU A 327 -26.91 3.20 17.23
N ALA A 328 -27.03 3.38 15.91
CA ALA A 328 -28.17 4.04 15.30
C ALA A 328 -29.50 3.36 15.66
N LYS A 329 -29.54 2.01 15.75
CA LYS A 329 -30.74 1.29 16.21
C LYS A 329 -31.05 1.58 17.69
N ILE A 330 -30.04 1.66 18.54
CA ILE A 330 -30.20 1.98 19.97
C ILE A 330 -30.61 3.44 20.17
N CYS A 331 -29.98 4.37 19.44
CA CYS A 331 -30.36 5.79 19.40
C CYS A 331 -31.81 5.95 19.00
N LYS A 332 -32.28 5.19 17.99
CA LYS A 332 -33.68 5.24 17.54
C LYS A 332 -34.69 4.86 18.63
N THR A 333 -34.33 3.99 19.58
CA THR A 333 -35.23 3.58 20.66
C THR A 333 -35.13 4.47 21.90
N ARG A 334 -34.00 5.16 22.10
CA ARG A 334 -33.75 5.94 23.32
C ARG A 334 -33.89 7.46 23.15
N LEU A 335 -33.68 7.99 21.95
CA LEU A 335 -33.72 9.44 21.68
C LEU A 335 -35.07 9.86 21.09
N LYS A 336 -35.41 11.14 21.27
CA LYS A 336 -36.57 11.76 20.62
C LYS A 336 -36.32 11.88 19.10
N PRO A 337 -37.36 11.78 18.25
CA PRO A 337 -37.20 11.76 16.79
C PRO A 337 -36.44 12.97 16.22
N GLY A 338 -36.66 14.19 16.75
CA GLY A 338 -35.93 15.38 16.30
C GLY A 338 -34.44 15.37 16.63
N GLN A 339 -34.03 14.76 17.74
CA GLN A 339 -32.62 14.62 18.11
C GLN A 339 -31.92 13.49 17.36
N TYR A 340 -32.70 12.48 16.93
CA TYR A 340 -32.18 11.34 16.20
C TYR A 340 -31.64 11.73 14.83
N GLU A 341 -32.37 12.55 14.08
CA GLU A 341 -32.00 12.97 12.72
C GLU A 341 -30.73 13.85 12.70
N GLU A 342 -30.54 14.68 13.73
CA GLU A 342 -29.33 15.52 13.85
C GLU A 342 -28.07 14.67 14.12
N VAL A 343 -28.20 13.60 14.92
CA VAL A 343 -27.07 12.79 15.37
C VAL A 343 -26.76 11.66 14.39
N VAL A 344 -27.77 11.01 13.83
CA VAL A 344 -27.60 9.86 12.94
C VAL A 344 -27.59 10.32 11.49
N SER A 345 -26.38 10.52 10.96
CA SER A 345 -26.19 10.89 9.55
C SER A 345 -26.45 9.72 8.58
N GLY A 346 -27.72 9.38 8.35
CA GLY A 346 -28.15 8.39 7.35
C GLY A 346 -27.56 6.98 7.54
N ALA A 347 -27.99 6.04 6.69
CA ALA A 347 -27.35 4.73 6.62
C ALA A 347 -25.99 4.87 5.92
N LYS A 348 -24.95 4.30 6.53
CA LYS A 348 -23.62 4.20 5.91
C LYS A 348 -23.48 2.82 5.26
N GLU A 349 -22.98 2.82 4.04
CA GLU A 349 -22.69 1.60 3.30
C GLU A 349 -21.25 1.12 3.55
N GLU A 350 -21.04 -0.18 3.35
CA GLU A 350 -19.73 -0.81 3.51
C GLU A 350 -18.86 -0.59 2.27
N VAL A 351 -17.57 -0.36 2.47
CA VAL A 351 -16.59 -0.29 1.39
C VAL A 351 -16.28 -1.71 0.90
N ARG A 352 -16.36 -1.91 -0.42
CA ARG A 352 -16.08 -3.17 -1.08
C ARG A 352 -14.73 -3.13 -1.80
N VAL A 353 -13.89 -4.13 -1.54
CA VAL A 353 -12.59 -4.26 -2.21
C VAL A 353 -12.69 -5.31 -3.32
N VAL A 354 -12.25 -4.93 -4.51
CA VAL A 354 -12.34 -5.75 -5.72
C VAL A 354 -10.93 -6.01 -6.25
N PRO A 355 -10.31 -7.15 -5.90
CA PRO A 355 -9.07 -7.56 -6.51
C PRO A 355 -9.31 -8.01 -7.94
N LEU A 356 -8.59 -7.40 -8.87
CA LEU A 356 -8.52 -7.81 -10.26
C LEU A 356 -7.15 -8.47 -10.53
N GLY A 357 -7.10 -9.26 -11.60
CA GLY A 357 -5.87 -9.91 -12.07
C GLY A 357 -4.84 -8.93 -12.66
N ALA A 358 -4.10 -9.38 -13.68
CA ALA A 358 -3.04 -8.59 -14.32
C ALA A 358 -3.59 -7.57 -15.34
N VAL A 359 -4.48 -6.66 -14.89
CA VAL A 359 -5.23 -5.72 -15.74
C VAL A 359 -4.85 -4.25 -15.54
N GLU A 360 -3.71 -3.96 -14.89
CA GLU A 360 -3.26 -2.58 -14.67
C GLU A 360 -3.17 -1.78 -15.97
N LYS A 361 -2.62 -2.39 -17.04
CA LYS A 361 -2.41 -1.71 -18.32
C LYS A 361 -3.73 -1.27 -18.94
N GLU A 362 -4.75 -2.14 -18.92
CA GLU A 362 -6.06 -1.84 -19.47
C GLU A 362 -6.75 -0.72 -18.69
N ILE A 363 -6.70 -0.76 -17.36
CA ILE A 363 -7.26 0.31 -16.50
C ILE A 363 -6.50 1.62 -16.73
N ALA A 364 -5.18 1.57 -16.86
CA ALA A 364 -4.36 2.74 -17.11
C ALA A 364 -4.67 3.39 -18.47
N GLU A 365 -4.88 2.58 -19.51
CA GLU A 365 -5.31 3.04 -20.84
C GLU A 365 -6.70 3.69 -20.79
N LEU A 366 -7.66 3.09 -20.09
CA LEU A 366 -9.01 3.65 -19.93
C LEU A 366 -9.02 5.03 -19.25
N VAL A 367 -8.14 5.24 -18.28
CA VAL A 367 -8.02 6.52 -17.55
C VAL A 367 -7.07 7.50 -18.24
N GLY A 368 -6.33 7.08 -19.28
CA GLY A 368 -5.30 7.89 -19.94
C GLY A 368 -4.08 8.19 -19.05
N LEU A 369 -3.78 7.31 -18.11
CA LEU A 369 -2.60 7.38 -17.27
C LEU A 369 -1.57 6.33 -17.68
N ARG A 370 -0.30 6.55 -17.31
CA ARG A 370 0.75 5.56 -17.59
C ARG A 370 0.58 4.28 -16.77
N ARG A 371 0.10 4.43 -15.53
CA ARG A 371 -0.05 3.35 -14.53
C ARG A 371 -1.17 3.73 -13.57
N VAL A 372 -2.00 2.75 -13.20
CA VAL A 372 -3.06 2.91 -12.19
C VAL A 372 -3.03 1.72 -11.25
N ALA A 373 -2.50 1.93 -10.05
CA ALA A 373 -2.35 0.87 -9.06
C ALA A 373 -3.58 0.70 -8.15
N CYS A 374 -4.45 1.71 -8.06
CA CYS A 374 -5.66 1.65 -7.25
C CYS A 374 -6.68 2.64 -7.83
N LEU A 375 -7.93 2.23 -7.88
CA LEU A 375 -9.06 3.05 -8.31
C LEU A 375 -10.17 2.96 -7.25
N GLY A 376 -10.49 4.09 -6.62
CA GLY A 376 -11.64 4.24 -5.75
C GLY A 376 -12.82 4.86 -6.50
N VAL A 377 -14.02 4.34 -6.26
CA VAL A 377 -15.29 4.86 -6.79
C VAL A 377 -16.16 5.30 -5.63
N ARG A 378 -16.64 6.53 -5.68
CA ARG A 378 -17.50 7.12 -4.66
C ARG A 378 -18.97 6.79 -4.90
N SER A 379 -19.78 6.83 -3.84
CA SER A 379 -21.23 6.56 -3.92
C SER A 379 -22.01 7.58 -4.76
N SER A 380 -21.44 8.76 -5.04
CA SER A 380 -22.04 9.79 -5.89
C SER A 380 -21.92 9.51 -7.39
N HIS A 381 -21.21 8.44 -7.79
CA HIS A 381 -21.03 8.13 -9.20
C HIS A 381 -22.35 7.68 -9.85
N PRO A 382 -22.75 8.23 -11.02
CA PRO A 382 -24.07 7.95 -11.62
C PRO A 382 -24.28 6.47 -11.95
N SER A 383 -23.27 5.79 -12.47
CA SER A 383 -23.35 4.37 -12.85
C SER A 383 -22.87 3.39 -11.76
N ILE A 384 -22.87 3.80 -10.48
CA ILE A 384 -22.41 2.94 -9.36
C ILE A 384 -23.25 1.67 -9.20
N SER A 385 -24.54 1.74 -9.58
CA SER A 385 -25.49 0.64 -9.52
C SER A 385 -25.06 -0.60 -10.32
N LEU A 386 -24.31 -0.41 -11.41
CA LEU A 386 -23.75 -1.51 -12.21
C LEU A 386 -22.81 -2.38 -11.36
N LEU A 387 -21.93 -1.75 -10.59
CA LEU A 387 -21.01 -2.45 -9.69
C LEU A 387 -21.76 -3.08 -8.51
N GLN A 388 -22.77 -2.40 -7.97
CA GLN A 388 -23.59 -2.93 -6.88
C GLN A 388 -24.36 -4.20 -7.27
N ASN A 389 -24.87 -4.26 -8.51
CA ASN A 389 -25.60 -5.40 -9.05
C ASN A 389 -24.67 -6.56 -9.42
N LEU A 390 -23.49 -6.24 -9.95
CA LEU A 390 -22.53 -7.25 -10.40
C LEU A 390 -21.81 -7.93 -9.22
N LEU A 391 -21.39 -7.15 -8.23
CA LEU A 391 -20.52 -7.63 -7.16
C LEU A 391 -21.35 -7.95 -5.92
N PRO A 392 -21.22 -9.16 -5.35
CA PRO A 392 -21.86 -9.48 -4.09
C PRO A 392 -21.36 -8.55 -2.99
N LYS A 393 -22.14 -8.39 -1.93
CA LYS A 393 -21.69 -7.69 -0.72
C LYS A 393 -20.44 -8.40 -0.20
N SER A 394 -19.29 -7.74 -0.29
CA SER A 394 -18.01 -8.34 0.08
C SER A 394 -17.92 -8.43 1.59
N ILE A 395 -17.94 -9.64 2.14
CA ILE A 395 -17.76 -9.87 3.57
C ILE A 395 -16.26 -9.79 3.87
N LEU A 396 -15.76 -8.58 4.06
CA LEU A 396 -14.44 -8.39 4.68
C LEU A 396 -14.62 -8.53 6.19
N HIS A 397 -14.01 -9.57 6.75
CA HIS A 397 -14.07 -9.81 8.18
C HIS A 397 -13.35 -8.67 8.92
N SER A 398 -14.01 -8.13 9.95
CA SER A 398 -13.46 -7.11 10.84
C SER A 398 -12.08 -7.52 11.37
N PRO A 399 -11.07 -6.64 11.32
CA PRO A 399 -9.80 -6.93 11.94
C PRO A 399 -9.95 -6.86 13.46
N ARG A 400 -9.44 -7.87 14.18
CA ARG A 400 -9.69 -8.02 15.63
C ARG A 400 -9.33 -6.80 16.50
N HIS A 401 -8.41 -5.93 16.07
CA HIS A 401 -8.06 -4.74 16.86
C HIS A 401 -9.09 -3.61 16.78
N SER A 402 -9.99 -3.61 15.79
CA SER A 402 -11.06 -2.61 15.68
C SER A 402 -12.35 -3.04 16.36
N ILE A 403 -12.40 -4.23 16.98
CA ILE A 403 -13.34 -4.49 18.07
C ILE A 403 -12.81 -3.77 19.32
N THR A 404 -12.56 -2.45 19.21
CA THR A 404 -12.71 -1.58 20.37
C THR A 404 -14.16 -1.77 20.77
N LEU A 405 -14.35 -2.28 21.98
CA LEU A 405 -15.68 -2.51 22.50
C LEU A 405 -16.52 -1.25 22.27
N PRO A 406 -17.72 -1.40 21.69
CA PRO A 406 -18.56 -0.28 21.37
C PRO A 406 -18.87 0.36 22.72
N ILE A 407 -18.38 1.57 22.93
CA ILE A 407 -18.44 2.30 24.20
C ILE A 407 -17.40 1.76 25.21
N PRO A 408 -16.69 2.61 25.97
CA PRO A 408 -16.18 2.21 27.27
C PRO A 408 -17.41 1.93 28.15
N THR A 409 -18.05 0.78 27.94
CA THR A 409 -19.03 0.30 28.91
C THR A 409 -18.20 0.02 30.15
N SER A 410 -18.39 0.82 31.19
CA SER A 410 -17.95 0.54 32.56
C SER A 410 -18.39 -0.85 33.07
N SER A 411 -19.18 -1.60 32.29
CA SER A 411 -19.67 -2.95 32.53
C SER A 411 -19.02 -4.03 31.63
N LEU A 412 -17.77 -3.84 31.20
CA LEU A 412 -17.04 -4.90 30.52
C LEU A 412 -16.60 -5.98 31.51
N ASN A 413 -17.45 -6.99 31.66
CA ASN A 413 -17.04 -8.25 32.27
C ASN A 413 -16.02 -8.91 31.35
N ILE A 414 -14.75 -8.66 31.61
CA ILE A 414 -13.65 -9.45 31.07
C ILE A 414 -13.91 -10.87 31.57
N HIS A 415 -14.39 -11.74 30.69
CA HIS A 415 -14.42 -13.18 30.94
C HIS A 415 -12.97 -13.69 30.91
N ASN A 416 -12.18 -13.25 31.88
CA ASN A 416 -11.01 -13.98 32.32
C ASN A 416 -11.56 -15.36 32.66
N LYS A 417 -11.16 -16.36 31.87
CA LYS A 417 -11.51 -17.74 32.13
C LYS A 417 -11.36 -17.95 33.62
N ALA A 418 -12.48 -18.13 34.32
CA ALA A 418 -12.44 -18.48 35.72
C ALA A 418 -11.43 -19.63 35.85
N PRO A 419 -10.50 -19.59 36.82
CA PRO A 419 -9.56 -20.67 37.01
C PRO A 419 -10.38 -21.95 37.03
N LEU A 420 -9.96 -22.94 36.24
CA LEU A 420 -10.56 -24.27 36.23
C LEU A 420 -10.41 -24.84 37.64
N THR A 421 -11.33 -24.49 38.54
CA THR A 421 -11.55 -25.21 39.77
C THR A 421 -12.24 -26.50 39.38
N GLU A 422 -11.43 -27.56 39.42
CA GLU A 422 -11.80 -28.95 39.25
C GLU A 422 -13.01 -29.28 40.13
N GLY A 423 -14.15 -29.62 39.51
CA GLY A 423 -15.31 -30.10 40.29
C GLY A 423 -16.68 -29.71 39.76
N ALA A 424 -16.95 -29.82 38.46
CA ALA A 424 -18.33 -29.78 37.98
C ALA A 424 -18.55 -30.85 36.92
N LYS A 425 -19.33 -31.87 37.30
CA LYS A 425 -19.76 -33.01 36.47
C LYS A 425 -20.34 -32.49 35.16
N SER A 426 -19.73 -32.93 34.06
CA SER A 426 -19.99 -32.51 32.69
C SER A 426 -21.37 -32.94 32.21
N THR A 427 -22.31 -32.00 32.13
CA THR A 427 -23.36 -32.05 31.11
C THR A 427 -22.98 -31.04 30.02
N THR A 428 -22.49 -31.57 28.91
CA THR A 428 -21.88 -30.87 27.77
C THR A 428 -22.91 -30.07 26.97
N LYS A 429 -23.49 -29.01 27.56
CA LYS A 429 -24.07 -27.94 26.75
C LYS A 429 -22.93 -27.07 26.26
N VAL A 430 -22.47 -27.35 25.05
CA VAL A 430 -21.51 -26.51 24.30
C VAL A 430 -22.05 -25.08 24.35
N LYS A 431 -21.37 -24.20 25.10
CA LYS A 431 -21.69 -22.77 25.10
C LYS A 431 -21.57 -22.29 23.66
N THR A 432 -22.71 -21.90 23.08
CA THR A 432 -22.74 -21.28 21.78
C THR A 432 -21.83 -20.04 21.84
N PRO A 433 -20.96 -19.85 20.83
CA PRO A 433 -20.11 -18.67 20.78
C PRO A 433 -21.00 -17.42 20.84
N ILE A 434 -20.52 -16.38 21.54
CA ILE A 434 -21.20 -15.10 21.61
C ILE A 434 -21.52 -14.65 20.18
N ALA A 435 -22.80 -14.45 19.88
CA ALA A 435 -23.24 -14.10 18.54
C ALA A 435 -22.51 -12.83 18.07
N GLY A 436 -21.83 -12.92 16.92
CA GLY A 436 -21.09 -11.80 16.32
C GLY A 436 -19.61 -11.67 16.73
N VAL A 437 -19.10 -12.49 17.68
CA VAL A 437 -17.67 -12.53 17.99
C VAL A 437 -16.99 -13.65 17.19
N HIS A 438 -16.31 -13.26 16.11
CA HIS A 438 -15.58 -14.20 15.27
C HIS A 438 -14.13 -14.35 15.76
N TYR A 439 -13.81 -15.53 16.30
CA TYR A 439 -12.43 -15.87 16.61
C TYR A 439 -11.72 -16.36 15.33
N ALA A 440 -10.77 -15.59 14.81
CA ALA A 440 -9.76 -16.07 13.86
C ALA A 440 -8.89 -17.21 14.43
N ASP A 441 -8.67 -18.24 13.62
CA ASP A 441 -7.81 -19.36 13.94
C ASP A 441 -6.33 -18.98 13.95
N LEU A 442 -5.58 -19.59 14.87
CA LEU A 442 -4.12 -19.43 14.92
C LEU A 442 -3.48 -20.27 13.82
N HIS A 443 -2.74 -19.61 12.92
CA HIS A 443 -2.07 -20.27 11.81
C HIS A 443 -0.56 -20.31 12.07
N ILE A 444 -0.01 -21.52 12.30
CA ILE A 444 1.43 -21.73 12.44
C ILE A 444 1.96 -22.28 11.11
N LYS A 445 2.83 -21.52 10.44
CA LYS A 445 3.45 -21.91 9.17
C LYS A 445 4.82 -22.55 9.42
N GLY A 446 5.13 -23.62 8.71
CA GLY A 446 6.48 -24.20 8.69
C GLY A 446 7.36 -23.54 7.63
N ILE A 447 8.36 -22.76 8.01
CA ILE A 447 9.36 -22.20 7.10
C ILE A 447 10.56 -23.15 7.00
N LYS A 448 10.83 -23.65 5.80
CA LYS A 448 12.02 -24.47 5.53
C LYS A 448 13.26 -23.57 5.53
N THR A 449 14.24 -23.92 6.36
CA THR A 449 15.53 -23.24 6.46
C THR A 449 16.64 -24.27 6.29
N LYS A 450 17.71 -23.92 5.56
CA LYS A 450 18.88 -24.78 5.43
C LYS A 450 19.78 -24.60 6.64
N MET A 451 19.92 -25.63 7.45
CA MET A 451 20.86 -25.66 8.56
C MET A 451 22.08 -26.50 8.15
N PRO A 452 23.31 -25.97 8.24
CA PRO A 452 24.51 -26.78 7.98
C PRO A 452 24.54 -27.97 8.94
N VAL A 453 24.87 -29.16 8.43
CA VAL A 453 24.90 -30.39 9.24
C VAL A 453 25.96 -30.32 10.33
N ASP A 454 27.09 -29.68 10.02
CA ASP A 454 28.20 -29.52 10.94
C ASP A 454 28.75 -28.08 10.87
N ASN A 455 28.38 -27.27 11.88
CA ASN A 455 28.89 -25.91 12.03
C ASN A 455 30.41 -25.89 12.29
N ALA A 456 30.96 -26.92 12.94
CA ALA A 456 32.38 -27.00 13.25
C ALA A 456 33.18 -27.30 11.98
N ALA A 457 32.78 -28.29 11.18
CA ALA A 457 33.42 -28.60 9.90
C ALA A 457 33.36 -27.41 8.91
N ARG A 458 32.27 -26.66 8.90
CA ARG A 458 32.17 -25.44 8.09
C ARG A 458 33.11 -24.34 8.58
N LYS A 459 33.25 -24.20 9.91
CA LYS A 459 34.18 -23.24 10.52
C LYS A 459 35.63 -23.63 10.27
N THR A 460 36.00 -24.90 10.36
CA THR A 460 37.36 -25.38 10.05
C THR A 460 37.68 -25.19 8.57
N LYS A 461 36.79 -25.57 7.65
CA LYS A 461 36.96 -25.34 6.20
C LYS A 461 37.11 -23.85 5.87
N ARG A 462 36.32 -22.98 6.53
CA ARG A 462 36.46 -21.51 6.40
C ARG A 462 37.82 -21.01 6.94
N LEU A 463 38.30 -21.56 8.06
CA LEU A 463 39.60 -21.21 8.62
C LEU A 463 40.76 -21.67 7.73
N GLU A 464 40.67 -22.86 7.15
CA GLU A 464 41.63 -23.37 6.17
C GLU A 464 41.66 -22.52 4.91
N GLU A 465 40.50 -22.15 4.37
CA GLU A 465 40.39 -21.24 3.23
C GLU A 465 41.04 -19.88 3.53
N VAL A 466 40.81 -19.32 4.72
CA VAL A 466 41.45 -18.07 5.16
C VAL A 466 42.96 -18.22 5.31
N ARG A 467 43.44 -19.33 5.87
CA ARG A 467 44.87 -19.63 5.98
C ARG A 467 45.52 -19.75 4.60
N LYS A 468 44.89 -20.45 3.67
CA LYS A 468 45.35 -20.60 2.28
C LYS A 468 45.43 -19.25 1.57
N LYS A 469 44.39 -18.41 1.64
CA LYS A 469 44.39 -17.03 1.09
C LYS A 469 45.50 -16.16 1.68
N ARG A 470 45.80 -16.28 2.98
CA ARG A 470 46.90 -15.54 3.62
C ARG A 470 48.27 -16.00 3.12
N VAL A 471 48.46 -17.30 2.88
CA VAL A 471 49.71 -17.84 2.31
C VAL A 471 49.89 -17.39 0.86
N GLU A 472 48.85 -17.48 0.04
CA GLU A 472 48.86 -17.02 -1.35
C GLU A 472 49.17 -15.51 -1.44
N ALA A 473 48.54 -14.69 -0.59
CA ALA A 473 48.82 -13.25 -0.52
C ALA A 473 50.28 -12.95 -0.12
N LYS A 474 50.85 -13.73 0.83
CA LYS A 474 52.26 -13.60 1.21
C LYS A 474 53.20 -14.00 0.07
N MET A 475 52.90 -15.09 -0.64
CA MET A 475 53.69 -15.54 -1.80
C MET A 475 53.64 -14.51 -2.94
N LYS A 476 52.44 -13.99 -3.26
CA LYS A 476 52.27 -12.91 -4.26
C LYS A 476 53.03 -11.64 -3.87
N LYS A 477 53.04 -11.27 -2.58
CA LYS A 477 53.83 -10.13 -2.08
C LYS A 477 55.34 -10.37 -2.22
N LYS A 478 55.83 -11.58 -1.96
CA LYS A 478 57.25 -11.94 -2.18
C LYS A 478 57.63 -11.87 -3.66
N GLU A 479 56.78 -12.40 -4.54
CA GLU A 479 57.00 -12.37 -5.99
C GLU A 479 57.04 -10.93 -6.53
N MET A 480 56.11 -10.07 -6.10
CA MET A 480 56.14 -8.65 -6.48
C MET A 480 57.41 -7.93 -5.99
N ARG A 481 57.89 -8.25 -4.77
CA ARG A 481 59.17 -7.70 -4.26
C ARG A 481 60.38 -8.21 -5.05
N ALA A 482 60.40 -9.48 -5.46
CA ALA A 482 61.47 -10.03 -6.28
C ALA A 482 61.51 -9.38 -7.67
N LYS A 483 60.34 -9.20 -8.30
CA LYS A 483 60.19 -8.47 -9.56
C LYS A 483 60.63 -7.01 -9.45
N GLY A 484 60.34 -6.35 -8.33
CA GLY A 484 60.84 -4.99 -8.04
C GLY A 484 62.37 -4.92 -8.01
N LYS A 485 63.02 -5.82 -7.25
CA LYS A 485 64.50 -5.86 -7.16
C LYS A 485 65.19 -6.19 -8.48
N GLN A 486 64.58 -7.00 -9.34
CA GLN A 486 65.13 -7.28 -10.68
C GLN A 486 65.02 -6.07 -11.61
N LYS A 487 63.97 -5.25 -11.47
CA LYS A 487 63.84 -4.00 -12.22
C LYS A 487 64.83 -2.92 -11.76
N GLU A 488 65.22 -2.94 -10.49
CA GLU A 488 66.17 -1.97 -9.92
C GLU A 488 67.64 -2.30 -10.24
N LYS A 489 67.92 -3.55 -10.65
CA LYS A 489 69.25 -4.00 -11.08
C LYS A 489 69.49 -3.96 -12.60
N LYS A 490 68.44 -3.70 -13.38
CA LYS A 490 68.52 -3.44 -14.82
C LYS A 490 68.45 -1.95 -15.05
#